data_AF-G5SQP7-F1
#
_entry.id   AF-G5SQP7-F1
#
_cell.length_a   1.000
_cell.length_b   1.000
_cell.length_c   1.000
_cell.angle_alpha   90.00
_cell.angle_beta   90.00
_cell.angle_gamma   90.00
#
_symmetry.space_group_name_H-M   'P 1'
#
loop_
_entity.id
_entity.type
_entity.pdbx_description
1 polymer ?
#
loop_
_entity_poly.entity_id
_entity_poly.type
_entity_poly.pdbx_seq_one_letter_code
_entity_poly.pdbx_strand_id
1 'polypeptide(L)'
;MVVIKIGRGATQRIIWILALLILAGGLTVAFFHLRDKIFPSTTFELNDELGGNIFPSLILSTATTDTLIVAPTEKGALGNPKSGISIQITSPVKDARLHVEVAETPFFKRSVSEFILPEEGKAYTVYPDILWNYDALRNNTQAEPITVSVEVQIKDREASQRVRTFSVRSINECLIGYNDKKNRFHNTGVLFAAYVNEDSPLIDKILREALNTRIVNRFMGYQNKRKDYVDKQVYALWNVLQRRKFRYSSISYSSLSSNVVYSQRVRTLEDALASSQINCVDGSVLFASLLRAINIDPILVRIPGHMYVGYYTDRNHSQANFLETTMIGDIDLDDFFPEEKLDSTSEGKSQEEMSRLTFEKSKEYAHRKYSADSARIHTLPRQYMFLEISKALRRKIQPLGK
;
A
#
# COMPACT_ATOMS: atom_id res chain seq x y z
N MET A 1 -77.71 -15.12 -43.56
CA MET A 1 -77.30 -15.64 -42.23
C MET A 1 -75.86 -15.19 -42.02
N VAL A 2 -75.47 -14.30 -41.10
CA VAL A 2 -76.08 -13.65 -39.95
C VAL A 2 -75.65 -12.17 -40.00
N VAL A 3 -76.60 -11.24 -40.08
CA VAL A 3 -76.32 -9.80 -39.94
C VAL A 3 -76.36 -9.48 -38.45
N ILE A 4 -75.18 -9.33 -37.84
CA ILE A 4 -75.09 -8.92 -36.43
C ILE A 4 -75.46 -7.44 -36.36
N LYS A 5 -76.71 -7.15 -35.98
CA LYS A 5 -77.16 -5.81 -35.59
C LYS A 5 -76.51 -5.46 -34.25
N ILE A 6 -75.37 -4.78 -34.30
CA ILE A 6 -74.78 -4.15 -33.11
C ILE A 6 -75.69 -2.98 -32.74
N GLY A 7 -76.50 -3.15 -31.69
CA GLY A 7 -77.36 -2.08 -31.18
C GLY A 7 -76.53 -0.86 -30.78
N ARG A 8 -77.00 0.35 -31.08
CA ARG A 8 -76.31 1.63 -30.78
C ARG A 8 -75.72 1.72 -29.36
N GLY A 9 -76.35 1.08 -28.36
CA GLY A 9 -75.85 1.02 -26.98
C GLY A 9 -74.62 0.14 -26.76
N ALA A 10 -74.40 -0.91 -27.57
CA ALA A 10 -73.21 -1.76 -27.49
C ALA A 10 -71.97 -1.05 -28.04
N THR A 11 -72.12 -0.31 -29.14
CA THR A 11 -71.06 0.53 -29.72
C THR A 11 -70.65 1.65 -28.76
N GLN A 12 -71.62 2.26 -28.07
CA GLN A 12 -71.37 3.29 -27.06
C GLN A 12 -70.61 2.73 -25.84
N ARG A 13 -70.98 1.52 -25.36
CA ARG A 13 -70.25 0.83 -24.28
C ARG A 13 -68.80 0.50 -24.66
N ILE A 14 -68.57 0.04 -25.89
CA ILE A 14 -67.21 -0.26 -26.38
C ILE A 14 -66.36 1.03 -26.44
N ILE A 15 -66.93 2.14 -26.89
CA ILE A 15 -66.25 3.44 -26.91
C ILE A 15 -65.90 3.91 -25.49
N TRP A 16 -66.81 3.76 -24.52
CA TRP A 16 -66.54 4.09 -23.12
C TRP A 16 -65.45 3.21 -22.50
N ILE A 17 -65.42 1.91 -22.79
CA ILE A 17 -64.38 1.00 -22.31
C ILE A 17 -63.01 1.36 -22.92
N LEU A 18 -62.95 1.64 -24.22
CA LEU A 18 -61.73 2.10 -24.89
C LEU A 18 -61.24 3.43 -24.33
N ALA A 19 -62.13 4.39 -24.09
CA ALA A 19 -61.79 5.67 -23.48
C ALA A 19 -61.23 5.49 -22.06
N LEU A 20 -61.83 4.61 -21.25
CA LEU A 20 -61.33 4.25 -19.91
C LEU A 20 -59.96 3.58 -19.95
N LEU A 21 -59.70 2.69 -20.91
CA LEU A 21 -58.40 2.04 -21.08
C LEU A 21 -57.31 3.04 -21.50
N ILE A 22 -57.63 3.98 -22.39
CA ILE A 22 -56.70 5.04 -22.80
C ILE A 22 -56.44 6.00 -21.63
N LEU A 23 -57.46 6.37 -20.86
CA LEU A 23 -57.31 7.21 -19.68
C LEU A 23 -56.47 6.52 -18.59
N ALA A 24 -56.75 5.24 -18.33
CA ALA A 24 -56.00 4.43 -17.37
C ALA A 24 -54.55 4.22 -17.79
N GLY A 25 -54.29 3.99 -19.09
CA GLY A 25 -52.95 3.92 -19.67
C GLY A 25 -52.20 5.27 -19.60
N GLY A 26 -52.89 6.37 -19.89
CA GLY A 26 -52.34 7.72 -19.74
C GLY A 26 -51.99 8.06 -18.30
N LEU A 27 -52.86 7.70 -17.34
CA LEU A 27 -52.63 7.87 -15.91
C LEU A 27 -51.48 7.02 -15.39
N THR A 28 -51.32 5.77 -15.85
CA THR A 28 -50.16 4.94 -15.46
C THR A 28 -48.87 5.52 -16.02
N VAL A 29 -48.83 5.91 -17.30
CA VAL A 29 -47.62 6.51 -17.89
C VAL A 29 -47.26 7.84 -17.20
N ALA A 30 -48.25 8.70 -16.94
CA ALA A 30 -48.06 9.93 -16.18
C ALA A 30 -47.58 9.64 -14.75
N PHE A 31 -48.16 8.64 -14.07
CA PHE A 31 -47.72 8.22 -12.75
C PHE A 31 -46.27 7.73 -12.76
N PHE A 32 -45.84 6.90 -13.72
CA PHE A 32 -44.45 6.46 -13.80
C PHE A 32 -43.48 7.62 -14.09
N HIS A 33 -43.84 8.56 -14.97
CA HIS A 33 -43.03 9.76 -15.24
C HIS A 33 -42.97 10.75 -14.07
N LEU A 34 -44.08 10.87 -13.31
CA LEU A 34 -44.15 11.75 -12.14
C LEU A 34 -43.57 11.07 -10.90
N ARG A 35 -43.64 9.75 -10.78
CA ARG A 35 -43.13 8.97 -9.64
C ARG A 35 -41.65 9.23 -9.43
N ASP A 36 -40.83 9.23 -10.47
CA ASP A 36 -39.39 9.47 -10.31
C ASP A 36 -39.08 10.95 -9.97
N LYS A 37 -40.01 11.87 -10.24
CA LYS A 37 -39.95 13.28 -9.80
C LYS A 37 -40.51 13.50 -8.39
N ILE A 38 -41.49 12.71 -7.96
CA ILE A 38 -42.17 12.81 -6.66
C ILE A 38 -41.42 12.00 -5.59
N PHE A 39 -40.87 10.84 -5.96
CA PHE A 39 -40.07 9.92 -5.15
C PHE A 39 -38.71 9.64 -5.80
N PRO A 40 -37.85 10.67 -5.96
CA PRO A 40 -36.52 10.49 -6.53
C PRO A 40 -35.69 9.54 -5.65
N SER A 41 -35.37 8.36 -6.18
CA SER A 41 -34.48 7.40 -5.51
C SER A 41 -33.07 7.97 -5.33
N THR A 42 -32.43 7.64 -4.22
CA THR A 42 -31.04 8.03 -3.96
C THR A 42 -30.12 7.17 -4.82
N THR A 43 -29.62 7.73 -5.92
CA THR A 43 -28.60 7.10 -6.74
C THR A 43 -27.21 7.51 -6.24
N PHE A 44 -26.40 6.51 -5.89
CA PHE A 44 -24.99 6.71 -5.54
C PHE A 44 -24.14 5.56 -6.09
N GLU A 45 -22.83 5.81 -6.20
CA GLU A 45 -21.84 4.83 -6.62
C GLU A 45 -20.82 4.56 -5.51
N LEU A 46 -20.51 3.28 -5.28
CA LEU A 46 -19.48 2.85 -4.33
C LEU A 46 -18.14 2.74 -5.06
N ASN A 47 -17.21 3.62 -4.71
CA ASN A 47 -15.97 3.88 -5.41
C ASN A 47 -14.74 3.72 -4.49
N ASP A 48 -13.57 3.66 -5.12
CA ASP A 48 -12.27 3.69 -4.48
C ASP A 48 -11.21 4.12 -5.51
N GLU A 49 -10.03 4.51 -5.02
CA GLU A 49 -8.92 4.96 -5.88
C GLU A 49 -7.98 3.82 -6.30
N LEU A 50 -8.13 2.61 -5.74
CA LEU A 50 -7.20 1.49 -5.89
C LEU A 50 -7.81 0.28 -6.64
N GLY A 51 -8.90 0.49 -7.37
CA GLY A 51 -9.55 -0.52 -8.21
C GLY A 51 -10.10 -1.73 -7.44
N GLY A 52 -10.60 -1.51 -6.23
CA GLY A 52 -11.14 -2.55 -5.35
C GLY A 52 -10.09 -3.24 -4.48
N ASN A 53 -8.89 -2.68 -4.33
CA ASN A 53 -7.83 -3.26 -3.50
C ASN A 53 -7.67 -2.48 -2.19
N ILE A 54 -7.68 -3.18 -1.07
CA ILE A 54 -7.43 -2.64 0.27
C ILE A 54 -6.06 -3.13 0.72
N PHE A 55 -5.11 -2.23 0.99
CA PHE A 55 -3.75 -2.59 1.40
C PHE A 55 -3.59 -2.45 2.92
N PRO A 56 -3.52 -3.56 3.69
CA PRO A 56 -3.25 -3.50 5.12
C PRO A 56 -1.99 -2.72 5.47
N SER A 57 -0.94 -2.87 4.66
CA SER A 57 0.34 -2.18 4.84
C SER A 57 0.20 -0.65 4.77
N LEU A 58 -0.59 -0.13 3.84
CA LEU A 58 -0.91 1.30 3.74
C LEU A 58 -1.71 1.78 4.95
N ILE A 59 -2.75 1.04 5.34
CA ILE A 59 -3.64 1.41 6.44
C ILE A 59 -2.85 1.47 7.76
N LEU A 60 -2.15 0.39 8.11
CA LEU A 60 -1.43 0.28 9.38
C LEU A 60 -0.31 1.32 9.48
N SER A 61 0.45 1.52 8.41
CA SER A 61 1.60 2.44 8.42
C SER A 61 1.21 3.92 8.48
N THR A 62 -0.04 4.27 8.18
CA THR A 62 -0.53 5.65 8.20
C THR A 62 -1.65 5.90 9.21
N ALA A 63 -2.02 4.90 10.01
CA ALA A 63 -3.16 4.94 10.93
C ALA A 63 -3.06 6.05 11.99
N THR A 64 -1.86 6.33 12.48
CA THR A 64 -1.61 7.28 13.59
C THR A 64 -1.01 8.61 13.13
N THR A 65 -0.99 8.87 11.82
CA THR A 65 -0.43 10.12 11.26
C THR A 65 -1.51 10.87 10.49
N ASP A 66 -1.23 12.07 9.98
CA ASP A 66 -2.14 12.78 9.04
C ASP A 66 -1.74 12.56 7.57
N THR A 67 -0.80 11.64 7.32
CA THR A 67 -0.25 11.41 5.98
C THR A 67 -1.30 10.80 5.06
N LEU A 68 -1.59 11.47 3.95
CA LEU A 68 -2.46 10.99 2.87
C LEU A 68 -1.59 10.52 1.70
N ILE A 69 -1.44 9.20 1.54
CA ILE A 69 -0.67 8.59 0.44
C ILE A 69 -1.52 8.45 -0.83
N VAL A 70 -2.79 8.09 -0.64
CA VAL A 70 -3.78 8.01 -1.72
C VAL A 70 -4.71 9.20 -1.53
N ALA A 71 -4.57 10.20 -2.39
CA ALA A 71 -5.36 11.43 -2.31
C ALA A 71 -6.64 11.31 -3.15
N PRO A 72 -7.75 11.95 -2.72
CA PRO A 72 -8.95 12.06 -3.53
C PRO A 72 -8.67 12.71 -4.89
N THR A 73 -9.21 12.13 -5.96
CA THR A 73 -9.04 12.70 -7.31
C THR A 73 -9.93 13.92 -7.58
N GLU A 74 -11.05 14.06 -6.84
CA GLU A 74 -12.11 15.04 -7.11
C GLU A 74 -12.17 16.18 -6.07
N LYS A 75 -12.62 17.36 -6.53
CA LYS A 75 -12.90 18.50 -5.64
C LYS A 75 -14.22 18.25 -4.90
N GLY A 76 -14.31 18.61 -3.62
CA GLY A 76 -15.50 18.38 -2.80
C GLY A 76 -15.49 17.05 -2.05
N ALA A 77 -14.30 16.54 -1.70
CA ALA A 77 -14.14 15.40 -0.81
C ALA A 77 -14.61 15.76 0.61
N LEU A 78 -15.46 14.94 1.20
CA LEU A 78 -15.91 15.04 2.60
C LEU A 78 -15.48 13.79 3.37
N GLY A 79 -15.25 13.93 4.68
CA GLY A 79 -14.81 12.83 5.54
C GLY A 79 -13.31 12.55 5.46
N ASN A 80 -12.92 11.32 5.76
CA ASN A 80 -11.51 10.92 5.87
C ASN A 80 -11.07 10.03 4.71
N PRO A 81 -10.28 10.55 3.73
CA PRO A 81 -9.82 9.78 2.57
C PRO A 81 -9.03 8.51 2.89
N LYS A 82 -8.47 8.39 4.10
CA LYS A 82 -7.76 7.18 4.54
C LYS A 82 -8.66 5.95 4.65
N SER A 83 -9.98 6.12 4.65
CA SER A 83 -10.92 4.99 4.57
C SER A 83 -10.71 4.18 3.29
N GLY A 84 -10.20 4.78 2.21
CA GLY A 84 -10.03 4.14 0.91
C GLY A 84 -11.33 3.77 0.19
N ILE A 85 -12.46 3.85 0.88
CA ILE A 85 -13.81 3.55 0.37
C ILE A 85 -14.57 4.87 0.34
N SER A 86 -15.16 5.19 -0.81
CA SER A 86 -15.94 6.41 -0.98
C SER A 86 -17.27 6.15 -1.66
N ILE A 87 -18.21 7.06 -1.44
CA ILE A 87 -19.47 7.14 -2.19
C ILE A 87 -19.49 8.41 -3.03
N GLN A 88 -19.96 8.30 -4.27
CA GLN A 88 -20.28 9.46 -5.11
C GLN A 88 -21.78 9.70 -5.08
N ILE A 89 -22.19 10.90 -4.65
CA ILE A 89 -23.58 11.27 -4.49
C ILE A 89 -23.80 12.74 -4.88
N THR A 90 -24.92 13.02 -5.54
CA THR A 90 -25.34 14.38 -5.89
C THR A 90 -26.32 14.90 -4.86
N SER A 91 -26.07 16.08 -4.32
CA SER A 91 -26.95 16.68 -3.32
C SER A 91 -28.30 17.05 -3.96
N PRO A 92 -29.42 16.55 -3.42
CA PRO A 92 -30.74 16.83 -3.97
C PRO A 92 -31.29 18.21 -3.59
N VAL A 93 -30.80 18.79 -2.49
CA VAL A 93 -31.22 20.08 -1.94
C VAL A 93 -30.04 20.73 -1.24
N LYS A 94 -30.12 22.03 -0.99
CA LYS A 94 -29.13 22.74 -0.17
C LYS A 94 -29.09 22.16 1.25
N ASP A 95 -27.89 22.04 1.81
CA ASP A 95 -27.63 21.55 3.18
C ASP A 95 -28.25 20.18 3.47
N ALA A 96 -28.25 19.28 2.48
CA ALA A 96 -28.83 17.94 2.63
C ALA A 96 -28.03 17.12 3.65
N ARG A 97 -28.73 16.57 4.65
CA ARG A 97 -28.14 15.62 5.61
C ARG A 97 -28.00 14.26 4.96
N LEU A 98 -26.80 13.71 5.02
CA LEU A 98 -26.43 12.42 4.46
C LEU A 98 -26.01 11.49 5.60
N HIS A 99 -26.74 10.40 5.76
CA HIS A 99 -26.43 9.31 6.66
C HIS A 99 -25.84 8.16 5.85
N VAL A 100 -24.68 7.65 6.27
CA VAL A 100 -23.97 6.55 5.62
C VAL A 100 -23.67 5.49 6.65
N GLU A 101 -24.18 4.28 6.41
CA GLU A 101 -23.88 3.10 7.21
C GLU A 101 -23.02 2.13 6.39
N VAL A 102 -21.93 1.67 6.98
CA VAL A 102 -21.08 0.63 6.40
C VAL A 102 -21.22 -0.63 7.24
N ALA A 103 -21.61 -1.73 6.60
CA ALA A 103 -21.81 -3.02 7.27
C ALA A 103 -20.48 -3.63 7.76
N GLU A 104 -20.54 -4.45 8.81
CA GLU A 104 -19.37 -5.16 9.35
C GLU A 104 -18.79 -6.17 8.34
N THR A 105 -17.46 -6.31 8.36
CA THR A 105 -16.70 -7.36 7.68
C THR A 105 -15.65 -7.95 8.64
N PRO A 106 -14.95 -9.04 8.28
CA PRO A 106 -13.84 -9.53 9.10
C PRO A 106 -12.75 -8.47 9.38
N PHE A 107 -12.59 -7.48 8.49
CA PHE A 107 -11.51 -6.48 8.54
C PHE A 107 -11.93 -5.11 9.08
N PHE A 108 -13.22 -4.84 9.29
CA PHE A 108 -13.68 -3.61 9.93
C PHE A 108 -15.08 -3.76 10.53
N LYS A 109 -15.32 -3.05 11.62
CA LYS A 109 -16.60 -3.04 12.34
C LYS A 109 -17.62 -2.16 11.62
N ARG A 110 -18.90 -2.43 11.91
CA ARG A 110 -20.02 -1.58 11.48
C ARG A 110 -19.77 -0.13 11.92
N SER A 111 -19.97 0.81 11.00
CA SER A 111 -19.80 2.24 11.25
C SER A 111 -20.97 3.04 10.68
N VAL A 112 -21.20 4.21 11.28
CA VAL A 112 -22.22 5.17 10.87
C VAL A 112 -21.56 6.54 10.85
N SER A 113 -21.67 7.23 9.71
CA SER A 113 -21.17 8.59 9.54
C SER A 113 -22.28 9.51 9.03
N GLU A 114 -22.28 10.76 9.49
CA GLU A 114 -23.20 11.79 9.04
C GLU A 114 -22.45 12.97 8.40
N PHE A 115 -22.99 13.47 7.29
CA PHE A 115 -22.43 14.58 6.53
C PHE A 115 -23.51 15.59 6.17
N ILE A 116 -23.09 16.83 5.93
CA ILE A 116 -23.94 17.88 5.33
C ILE A 116 -23.40 18.16 3.94
N LEU A 117 -24.26 18.12 2.92
CA LEU A 117 -23.95 18.47 1.54
C LEU A 117 -24.40 19.91 1.26
N PRO A 118 -23.49 20.91 1.22
CA PRO A 118 -23.89 22.32 1.26
C PRO A 118 -24.64 22.83 0.03
N GLU A 119 -24.32 22.35 -1.16
CA GLU A 119 -24.82 22.92 -2.42
C GLU A 119 -25.74 21.93 -3.13
N GLU A 120 -26.92 22.38 -3.53
CA GLU A 120 -27.87 21.62 -4.35
C GLU A 120 -27.29 21.34 -5.75
N GLY A 121 -27.57 20.15 -6.29
CA GLY A 121 -27.15 19.74 -7.63
C GLY A 121 -25.66 19.44 -7.78
N LYS A 122 -24.85 19.64 -6.72
CA LYS A 122 -23.42 19.36 -6.73
C LYS A 122 -23.12 17.91 -6.37
N ALA A 123 -22.19 17.30 -7.10
CA ALA A 123 -21.65 15.99 -6.80
C ALA A 123 -20.56 16.09 -5.72
N TYR A 124 -20.61 15.17 -4.76
CA TYR A 124 -19.64 15.04 -3.67
C TYR A 124 -19.04 13.63 -3.69
N THR A 125 -17.76 13.54 -3.34
CA THR A 125 -17.12 12.27 -2.97
C THR A 125 -17.04 12.21 -1.46
N VAL A 126 -17.77 11.31 -0.84
CA VAL A 126 -17.85 11.21 0.63
C VAL A 126 -17.11 9.96 1.08
N TYR A 127 -16.20 10.13 2.03
CA TYR A 127 -15.43 9.06 2.64
C TYR A 127 -16.00 8.76 4.03
N PRO A 128 -16.85 7.73 4.18
CA PRO A 128 -17.37 7.32 5.49
C PRO A 128 -16.22 6.83 6.39
N ASP A 129 -16.46 6.87 7.69
CA ASP A 129 -15.53 6.32 8.66
C ASP A 129 -15.50 4.80 8.54
N ILE A 130 -14.31 4.22 8.56
CA ILE A 130 -14.11 2.77 8.56
C ILE A 130 -13.39 2.40 9.85
N LEU A 131 -14.08 1.62 10.68
CA LEU A 131 -13.55 1.15 11.96
C LEU A 131 -12.70 -0.11 11.75
N TRP A 132 -11.48 0.07 11.25
CA TRP A 132 -10.56 -1.00 10.91
C TRP A 132 -10.28 -1.96 12.09
N ASN A 133 -10.34 -3.25 11.81
CA ASN A 133 -9.82 -4.30 12.68
C ASN A 133 -8.33 -4.48 12.39
N TYR A 134 -7.48 -3.72 13.09
CA TYR A 134 -6.04 -3.71 12.85
C TYR A 134 -5.37 -5.07 13.06
N ASP A 135 -5.90 -5.91 13.95
CA ASP A 135 -5.36 -7.25 14.18
C ASP A 135 -5.68 -8.20 13.02
N ALA A 136 -6.89 -8.14 12.47
CA ALA A 136 -7.22 -8.88 11.25
C ALA A 136 -6.34 -8.43 10.07
N LEU A 137 -6.18 -7.12 9.89
CA LEU A 137 -5.33 -6.54 8.84
C LEU A 137 -3.87 -7.01 8.97
N ARG A 138 -3.30 -6.98 10.18
CA ARG A 138 -1.90 -7.36 10.43
C ARG A 138 -1.65 -8.85 10.23
N ASN A 139 -2.66 -9.69 10.46
CA ASN A 139 -2.55 -11.14 10.32
C ASN A 139 -2.97 -11.64 8.93
N ASN A 140 -3.40 -10.77 8.01
CA ASN A 140 -3.80 -11.16 6.67
C ASN A 140 -2.59 -11.47 5.78
N THR A 141 -2.21 -12.75 5.68
CA THR A 141 -1.02 -13.17 4.92
C THR A 141 -1.30 -13.49 3.45
N GLN A 142 -2.56 -13.61 3.06
CA GLN A 142 -3.01 -13.90 1.69
C GLN A 142 -4.09 -12.90 1.27
N ALA A 143 -4.32 -12.75 -0.02
CA ALA A 143 -5.37 -11.86 -0.49
C ALA A 143 -6.75 -12.49 -0.21
N GLU A 144 -7.65 -11.75 0.43
CA GLU A 144 -9.00 -12.22 0.80
C GLU A 144 -10.07 -11.32 0.16
N PRO A 145 -11.03 -11.88 -0.60
CA PRO A 145 -12.15 -11.10 -1.11
C PRO A 145 -13.17 -10.83 0.00
N ILE A 146 -13.65 -9.60 0.11
CA ILE A 146 -14.75 -9.21 1.00
C ILE A 146 -15.85 -8.47 0.23
N THR A 147 -17.08 -8.63 0.66
CA THR A 147 -18.21 -7.83 0.17
C THR A 147 -18.42 -6.64 1.10
N VAL A 148 -18.24 -5.44 0.57
CA VAL A 148 -18.53 -4.20 1.28
C VAL A 148 -19.95 -3.77 0.93
N SER A 149 -20.82 -3.69 1.95
CA SER A 149 -22.18 -3.17 1.83
C SER A 149 -22.25 -1.78 2.45
N VAL A 150 -22.75 -0.82 1.69
CA VAL A 150 -22.98 0.56 2.13
C VAL A 150 -24.44 0.89 1.94
N GLU A 151 -25.06 1.38 2.99
CA GLU A 151 -26.41 1.93 2.97
C GLU A 151 -26.33 3.45 3.12
N VAL A 152 -27.08 4.15 2.28
CA VAL A 152 -27.10 5.61 2.23
C VAL A 152 -28.52 6.09 2.34
N GLN A 153 -28.76 6.99 3.30
CA GLN A 153 -30.00 7.73 3.42
C GLN A 153 -29.70 9.23 3.33
N ILE A 154 -30.38 9.94 2.44
CA ILE A 154 -30.22 11.39 2.29
C ILE A 154 -31.55 12.09 2.55
N LYS A 155 -31.55 12.99 3.54
CA LYS A 155 -32.76 13.65 4.03
C LYS A 155 -33.82 12.59 4.43
N ASP A 156 -35.08 12.81 4.05
CA ASP A 156 -36.22 11.94 4.33
C ASP A 156 -36.50 10.95 3.17
N ARG A 157 -35.52 10.73 2.27
CA ARG A 157 -35.66 9.75 1.19
C ARG A 157 -35.44 8.34 1.72
N GLU A 158 -35.98 7.35 1.00
CA GLU A 158 -35.72 5.95 1.30
C GLU A 158 -34.21 5.64 1.22
N ALA A 159 -33.77 4.79 2.15
CA ALA A 159 -32.41 4.28 2.17
C ALA A 159 -32.13 3.47 0.90
N SER A 160 -30.93 3.63 0.36
CA SER A 160 -30.44 2.92 -0.82
C SER A 160 -29.20 2.13 -0.43
N GLN A 161 -29.15 0.85 -0.78
CA GLN A 161 -28.02 -0.01 -0.49
C GLN A 161 -27.24 -0.32 -1.77
N ARG A 162 -25.91 -0.34 -1.67
CA ARG A 162 -25.00 -0.83 -2.70
C ARG A 162 -23.96 -1.75 -2.11
N VAL A 163 -23.64 -2.80 -2.85
CA VAL A 163 -22.60 -3.76 -2.51
C VAL A 163 -21.50 -3.75 -3.57
N ARG A 164 -20.26 -3.95 -3.15
CA ARG A 164 -19.13 -4.16 -4.06
C ARG A 164 -18.11 -5.09 -3.42
N THR A 165 -17.52 -5.96 -4.23
CA THR A 165 -16.43 -6.84 -3.79
C THR A 165 -15.10 -6.10 -3.83
N PHE A 166 -14.35 -6.19 -2.74
CA PHE A 166 -12.98 -5.70 -2.59
C PHE A 166 -12.05 -6.88 -2.32
N SER A 167 -10.76 -6.72 -2.62
CA SER A 167 -9.70 -7.65 -2.23
C SER A 167 -8.85 -6.99 -1.15
N VAL A 168 -8.89 -7.53 0.06
CA VAL A 168 -7.95 -7.17 1.13
C VAL A 168 -6.65 -7.89 0.84
N ARG A 169 -5.61 -7.11 0.52
CA ARG A 169 -4.30 -7.61 0.10
C ARG A 169 -3.56 -8.23 1.28
N SER A 170 -2.53 -9.03 0.97
CA SER A 170 -1.62 -9.54 2.00
C SER A 170 -0.89 -8.38 2.70
N ILE A 171 -0.62 -8.51 3.99
CA ILE A 171 0.28 -7.60 4.74
C ILE A 171 1.67 -7.53 4.11
N ASN A 172 2.08 -8.60 3.41
CA ASN A 172 3.32 -8.65 2.66
C ASN A 172 3.23 -7.96 1.30
N GLU A 173 2.15 -7.27 0.93
CA GLU A 173 2.09 -6.49 -0.31
C GLU A 173 2.22 -4.98 -0.03
N CYS A 174 3.33 -4.41 -0.49
CA CYS A 174 3.61 -2.99 -0.46
C CYS A 174 3.01 -2.34 -1.71
N LEU A 175 2.12 -1.36 -1.57
CA LEU A 175 1.69 -0.53 -2.69
C LEU A 175 2.86 0.36 -3.11
N ILE A 176 3.39 0.19 -4.33
CA ILE A 176 4.54 0.97 -4.84
C ILE A 176 4.14 2.04 -5.86
N GLY A 177 2.92 1.95 -6.38
CA GLY A 177 2.26 3.05 -7.07
C GLY A 177 0.88 2.66 -7.57
N TYR A 178 0.15 3.64 -8.09
CA TYR A 178 -1.15 3.42 -8.72
C TYR A 178 -1.39 4.43 -9.85
N ASN A 179 -2.29 4.11 -10.78
CA ASN A 179 -2.79 5.08 -11.76
C ASN A 179 -4.17 5.57 -11.32
N ASP A 180 -4.37 6.89 -11.28
CA ASP A 180 -5.69 7.46 -11.01
C ASP A 180 -6.66 7.29 -12.18
N LYS A 181 -7.91 7.72 -12.01
CA LYS A 181 -8.94 7.68 -13.07
C LYS A 181 -8.56 8.44 -14.36
N LYS A 182 -7.58 9.35 -14.30
CA LYS A 182 -7.04 10.09 -15.45
C LYS A 182 -5.77 9.44 -16.02
N ASN A 183 -5.50 8.20 -15.63
CA ASN A 183 -4.31 7.43 -16.00
C ASN A 183 -2.99 8.11 -15.62
N ARG A 184 -2.99 8.96 -14.58
CA ARG A 184 -1.77 9.57 -14.05
C ARG A 184 -1.18 8.68 -12.97
N PHE A 185 0.12 8.43 -13.07
CA PHE A 185 0.84 7.62 -12.11
C PHE A 185 1.13 8.40 -10.82
N HIS A 186 0.83 7.77 -9.69
CA HIS A 186 1.16 8.24 -8.35
C HIS A 186 2.16 7.25 -7.73
N ASN A 187 3.32 7.75 -7.34
CA ASN A 187 4.34 6.95 -6.66
C ASN A 187 3.98 6.82 -5.18
N THR A 188 3.99 5.59 -4.67
CA THR A 188 3.77 5.29 -3.24
C THR A 188 4.91 4.47 -2.65
N GLY A 189 6.09 4.45 -3.30
CA GLY A 189 7.28 3.74 -2.86
C GLY A 189 7.76 4.13 -1.45
N VAL A 190 7.34 5.29 -0.96
CA VAL A 190 7.51 5.70 0.45
C VAL A 190 6.99 4.65 1.44
N LEU A 191 6.02 3.81 1.05
CA LEU A 191 5.47 2.72 1.86
C LEU A 191 6.45 1.58 2.12
N PHE A 192 7.58 1.47 1.39
CA PHE A 192 8.66 0.55 1.76
C PHE A 192 9.18 0.82 3.19
N ALA A 193 9.10 2.07 3.66
CA ALA A 193 9.48 2.41 5.03
C ALA A 193 8.65 1.66 6.08
N ALA A 194 7.42 1.25 5.77
CA ALA A 194 6.60 0.46 6.68
C ALA A 194 7.21 -0.91 7.01
N TYR A 195 8.01 -1.47 6.09
CA TYR A 195 8.67 -2.78 6.26
C TYR A 195 10.03 -2.68 6.95
N VAL A 196 10.51 -1.46 7.19
CA VAL A 196 11.68 -1.24 8.04
C VAL A 196 11.17 -1.14 9.47
N ASN A 197 11.51 -2.07 10.36
CA ASN A 197 11.00 -2.17 11.72
C ASN A 197 12.13 -2.12 12.74
N GLU A 198 12.60 -0.92 13.10
CA GLU A 198 13.66 -0.72 14.09
C GLU A 198 13.29 -1.09 15.54
N ASP A 199 12.00 -1.19 15.85
CA ASP A 199 11.49 -1.40 17.20
C ASP A 199 11.23 -2.88 17.52
N SER A 200 11.48 -3.80 16.57
CA SER A 200 11.25 -5.22 16.78
C SER A 200 12.16 -5.79 17.88
N PRO A 201 11.63 -6.51 18.88
CA PRO A 201 12.45 -7.13 19.92
C PRO A 201 13.40 -8.21 19.37
N LEU A 202 13.17 -8.70 18.15
CA LEU A 202 14.07 -9.65 17.49
C LEU A 202 15.41 -9.00 17.09
N ILE A 203 15.45 -7.68 16.90
CA ILE A 203 16.67 -6.93 16.60
C ILE A 203 17.66 -7.01 17.76
N ASP A 204 17.19 -6.90 19.01
CA ASP A 204 18.05 -6.94 20.19
C ASP A 204 18.93 -8.18 20.23
N LYS A 205 18.39 -9.33 19.81
CA LYS A 205 19.15 -10.58 19.73
C LYS A 205 20.30 -10.47 18.73
N ILE A 206 20.06 -9.90 17.55
CA ILE A 206 21.05 -9.71 16.50
C ILE A 206 22.12 -8.71 16.94
N LEU A 207 21.72 -7.60 17.56
CA LEU A 207 22.66 -6.61 18.09
C LEU A 207 23.57 -7.20 19.16
N ARG A 208 23.03 -8.01 20.09
CA ARG A 208 23.84 -8.71 21.11
C ARG A 208 24.84 -9.67 20.48
N GLU A 209 24.42 -10.44 19.49
CA GLU A 209 25.32 -11.32 18.74
C GLU A 209 26.43 -10.54 18.03
N ALA A 210 26.11 -9.35 17.49
CA ALA A 210 27.10 -8.50 16.83
C ALA A 210 28.12 -7.93 17.81
N LEU A 211 27.70 -7.56 19.02
CA LEU A 211 28.62 -7.17 20.09
C LEU A 211 29.53 -8.33 20.53
N ASN A 212 29.01 -9.57 20.55
CA ASN A 212 29.78 -10.75 20.92
C ASN A 212 30.91 -11.08 19.92
N THR A 213 30.82 -10.62 18.67
CA THR A 213 31.93 -10.74 17.70
C THR A 213 33.15 -9.89 18.07
N ARG A 214 32.99 -8.90 18.95
CA ARG A 214 34.02 -7.91 19.33
C ARG A 214 34.55 -7.05 18.16
N ILE A 215 33.89 -7.08 17.00
CA ILE A 215 34.17 -6.12 15.90
C ILE A 215 33.93 -4.69 16.40
N VAL A 216 32.85 -4.49 17.15
CA VAL A 216 32.56 -3.26 17.90
C VAL A 216 32.20 -3.60 19.35
N ASN A 217 32.63 -2.75 20.29
CA ASN A 217 32.31 -2.93 21.72
C ASN A 217 30.94 -2.37 22.10
N ARG A 218 30.40 -1.46 21.30
CA ARG A 218 29.07 -0.87 21.44
C ARG A 218 28.64 -0.24 20.12
N PHE A 219 27.33 -0.12 19.91
CA PHE A 219 26.79 0.70 18.84
C PHE A 219 26.65 2.15 19.31
N MET A 220 27.17 3.10 18.54
CA MET A 220 27.13 4.54 18.83
C MET A 220 26.42 5.34 17.72
N GLY A 221 25.96 4.67 16.65
CA GLY A 221 25.44 5.33 15.46
C GLY A 221 26.43 6.39 14.97
N TYR A 222 25.95 7.63 14.88
CA TYR A 222 26.76 8.80 14.49
C TYR A 222 27.47 9.55 15.64
N GLN A 223 27.41 9.06 16.88
CA GLN A 223 27.99 9.79 18.03
C GLN A 223 29.52 9.73 18.07
N ASN A 224 30.14 8.76 17.40
CA ASN A 224 31.59 8.63 17.35
C ASN A 224 32.17 9.55 16.26
N LYS A 225 33.23 10.29 16.58
CA LYS A 225 33.88 11.23 15.65
C LYS A 225 34.83 10.56 14.64
N ARG A 226 35.16 9.28 14.83
CA ARG A 226 36.00 8.51 13.91
C ARG A 226 35.25 8.23 12.60
N LYS A 227 35.82 8.69 11.48
CA LYS A 227 35.22 8.56 10.13
C LYS A 227 34.94 7.11 9.72
N ASP A 228 35.71 6.15 10.20
CA ASP A 228 35.58 4.72 9.88
C ASP A 228 34.61 3.97 10.80
N TYR A 229 34.12 4.61 11.87
CA TYR A 229 33.40 3.89 12.91
C TYR A 229 31.97 3.51 12.49
N VAL A 230 31.34 4.30 11.62
CA VAL A 230 30.04 3.93 11.03
C VAL A 230 30.19 2.67 10.19
N ASP A 231 31.12 2.65 9.24
CA ASP A 231 31.40 1.47 8.41
C ASP A 231 31.74 0.24 9.26
N LYS A 232 32.48 0.40 10.36
CA LYS A 232 32.78 -0.69 11.31
C LYS A 232 31.53 -1.26 11.99
N GLN A 233 30.58 -0.42 12.38
CA GLN A 233 29.30 -0.86 12.95
C GLN A 233 28.45 -1.60 11.91
N VAL A 234 28.43 -1.08 10.69
CA VAL A 234 27.72 -1.68 9.56
C VAL A 234 28.31 -3.05 9.20
N TYR A 235 29.63 -3.18 9.20
CA TYR A 235 30.32 -4.46 9.04
C TYR A 235 29.98 -5.46 10.17
N ALA A 236 29.86 -5.01 11.42
CA ALA A 236 29.48 -5.90 12.52
C ALA A 236 28.08 -6.51 12.32
N LEU A 237 27.13 -5.73 11.79
CA LEU A 237 25.79 -6.21 11.43
C LEU A 237 25.85 -7.20 10.26
N TRP A 238 26.59 -6.86 9.20
CA TRP A 238 26.84 -7.74 8.06
C TRP A 238 27.40 -9.10 8.49
N ASN A 239 28.44 -9.08 9.31
CA ASN A 239 29.13 -10.27 9.78
C ASN A 239 28.18 -11.22 10.54
N VAL A 240 27.30 -10.70 11.39
CA VAL A 240 26.35 -11.54 12.12
C VAL A 240 25.27 -12.12 11.24
N LEU A 241 24.74 -11.36 10.28
CA LEU A 241 23.78 -11.91 9.33
C LEU A 241 24.39 -13.03 8.49
N GLN A 242 25.65 -12.89 8.07
CA GLN A 242 26.35 -13.97 7.37
C GLN A 242 26.60 -15.20 8.28
N ARG A 243 26.98 -15.00 9.56
CA ARG A 243 27.11 -16.10 10.53
C ARG A 243 25.79 -16.85 10.76
N ARG A 244 24.66 -16.15 10.59
CA ARG A 244 23.30 -16.73 10.64
C ARG A 244 22.90 -17.48 9.37
N LYS A 245 23.77 -17.56 8.35
CA LYS A 245 23.57 -18.31 7.11
C LYS A 245 22.30 -17.92 6.36
N PHE A 246 21.98 -16.62 6.32
CA PHE A 246 20.94 -16.11 5.43
C PHE A 246 21.25 -16.54 4.00
N ARG A 247 20.26 -17.08 3.29
CA ARG A 247 20.39 -17.47 1.88
C ARG A 247 19.63 -16.49 1.01
N TYR A 248 20.22 -16.11 -0.11
CA TYR A 248 19.49 -15.37 -1.13
C TYR A 248 18.45 -16.28 -1.79
N SER A 249 17.26 -15.74 -2.02
CA SER A 249 16.19 -16.42 -2.77
C SER A 249 15.81 -15.56 -3.97
N SER A 250 16.10 -16.06 -5.17
CA SER A 250 15.63 -15.49 -6.44
C SER A 250 14.14 -15.70 -6.68
N ILE A 251 13.47 -16.53 -5.86
CA ILE A 251 12.03 -16.74 -5.92
C ILE A 251 11.33 -15.45 -5.50
N SER A 252 10.97 -14.65 -6.49
CA SER A 252 10.02 -13.55 -6.36
C SER A 252 8.62 -14.14 -6.54
N TYR A 253 7.81 -14.13 -5.48
CA TYR A 253 6.39 -14.39 -5.65
C TYR A 253 5.81 -13.21 -6.44
N SER A 254 5.12 -13.51 -7.54
CA SER A 254 4.47 -12.49 -8.35
C SER A 254 3.50 -11.71 -7.48
N SER A 255 3.71 -10.40 -7.43
CA SER A 255 2.73 -9.49 -6.84
C SER A 255 1.64 -9.30 -7.89
N LEU A 256 0.36 -9.37 -7.51
CA LEU A 256 -0.74 -9.14 -8.47
C LEU A 256 -0.82 -7.63 -8.76
N SER A 257 0.06 -7.18 -9.64
CA SER A 257 -0.05 -5.85 -10.23
C SER A 257 -1.16 -5.87 -11.28
N SER A 258 -2.01 -4.85 -11.28
CA SER A 258 -3.04 -4.60 -12.29
C SER A 258 -2.69 -3.34 -13.07
N ASN A 259 -3.54 -2.97 -14.05
CA ASN A 259 -3.41 -1.68 -14.73
C ASN A 259 -3.68 -0.47 -13.79
N VAL A 260 -4.27 -0.72 -12.61
CA VAL A 260 -4.60 0.32 -11.63
C VAL A 260 -3.56 0.39 -10.53
N VAL A 261 -3.17 -0.75 -9.93
CA VAL A 261 -2.26 -0.82 -8.78
C VAL A 261 -1.00 -1.60 -9.09
N TYR A 262 0.12 -1.10 -8.60
CA TYR A 262 1.43 -1.75 -8.66
C TYR A 262 1.86 -2.09 -7.23
N SER A 263 2.14 -3.35 -6.97
CA SER A 263 2.58 -3.82 -5.66
C SER A 263 3.89 -4.59 -5.73
N GLN A 264 4.63 -4.57 -4.62
CA GLN A 264 5.81 -5.39 -4.40
C GLN A 264 5.58 -6.25 -3.17
N ARG A 265 5.81 -7.55 -3.28
CA ARG A 265 5.82 -8.42 -2.11
C ARG A 265 7.07 -8.15 -1.28
N VAL A 266 6.88 -7.90 0.01
CA VAL A 266 7.92 -7.63 1.02
C VAL A 266 7.59 -8.43 2.28
N ARG A 267 8.53 -9.25 2.74
CA ARG A 267 8.41 -9.94 4.02
C ARG A 267 8.49 -8.94 5.17
N THR A 268 7.75 -9.20 6.24
CA THR A 268 7.99 -8.47 7.50
C THR A 268 9.36 -8.86 8.07
N LEU A 269 9.89 -8.06 9.01
CA LEU A 269 11.16 -8.37 9.65
C LEU A 269 11.11 -9.75 10.32
N GLU A 270 10.02 -10.05 11.02
CA GLU A 270 9.77 -11.32 11.69
C GLU A 270 9.79 -12.49 10.69
N ASP A 271 9.10 -12.35 9.56
CA ASP A 271 9.07 -13.37 8.51
C ASP A 271 10.45 -13.58 7.87
N ALA A 272 11.19 -12.49 7.62
CA ALA A 272 12.52 -12.54 7.02
C ALA A 272 13.54 -13.23 7.94
N LEU A 273 13.49 -12.94 9.25
CA LEU A 273 14.34 -13.58 10.24
C LEU A 273 13.97 -15.07 10.43
N ALA A 274 12.69 -15.43 10.35
CA ALA A 274 12.24 -16.81 10.52
C ALA A 274 12.59 -17.70 9.32
N SER A 275 12.45 -17.20 8.08
CA SER A 275 12.72 -18.00 6.88
C SER A 275 14.21 -18.19 6.60
N SER A 276 15.05 -17.24 7.03
CA SER A 276 16.47 -17.14 6.62
C SER A 276 16.67 -17.17 5.09
N GLN A 277 15.62 -16.90 4.32
CA GLN A 277 15.61 -16.81 2.85
C GLN A 277 15.01 -15.47 2.45
N ILE A 278 15.84 -14.61 1.87
CA ILE A 278 15.51 -13.22 1.57
C ILE A 278 15.81 -12.91 0.11
N ASN A 279 14.91 -12.19 -0.55
CA ASN A 279 15.21 -11.57 -1.85
C ASN A 279 15.88 -10.20 -1.62
N CYS A 280 16.19 -9.48 -2.71
CA CYS A 280 16.87 -8.19 -2.64
C CYS A 280 16.05 -7.12 -1.87
N VAL A 281 14.72 -7.21 -1.95
CA VAL A 281 13.81 -6.29 -1.28
C VAL A 281 13.78 -6.57 0.22
N ASP A 282 13.55 -7.84 0.60
CA ASP A 282 13.52 -8.32 1.98
C ASP A 282 14.85 -8.04 2.70
N GLY A 283 15.98 -8.33 2.03
CA GLY A 283 17.32 -8.10 2.57
C GLY A 283 17.60 -6.62 2.84
N SER A 284 17.18 -5.75 1.92
CA SER A 284 17.37 -4.31 2.07
C SER A 284 16.55 -3.73 3.21
N VAL A 285 15.26 -4.11 3.37
CA VAL A 285 14.44 -3.62 4.48
C VAL A 285 14.86 -4.21 5.83
N LEU A 286 15.31 -5.46 5.86
CA LEU A 286 15.88 -6.10 7.06
C LEU A 286 17.15 -5.35 7.51
N PHE A 287 18.09 -5.14 6.59
CA PHE A 287 19.34 -4.46 6.91
C PHE A 287 19.10 -3.00 7.31
N ALA A 288 18.19 -2.31 6.62
CA ALA A 288 17.75 -0.96 7.00
C ALA A 288 17.18 -0.94 8.42
N SER A 289 16.44 -1.97 8.84
CA SER A 289 15.88 -2.05 10.20
C SER A 289 16.98 -2.10 11.25
N LEU A 290 18.04 -2.89 10.99
CA LEU A 290 19.21 -2.98 11.88
C LEU A 290 19.99 -1.67 11.95
N LEU A 291 20.23 -1.02 10.81
CA LEU A 291 20.89 0.29 10.75
C LEU A 291 20.13 1.32 11.57
N ARG A 292 18.81 1.33 11.39
CA ARG A 292 17.93 2.28 12.06
C ARG A 292 17.88 2.08 13.57
N ALA A 293 17.86 0.82 14.03
CA ALA A 293 17.93 0.47 15.44
C ALA A 293 19.24 0.93 16.12
N ILE A 294 20.33 1.06 15.36
CA ILE A 294 21.59 1.61 15.87
C ILE A 294 21.75 3.12 15.57
N ASN A 295 20.65 3.80 15.24
CA ASN A 295 20.57 5.25 14.98
C ASN A 295 21.50 5.70 13.84
N ILE A 296 21.59 4.87 12.79
CA ILE A 296 22.07 5.23 11.45
C ILE A 296 20.82 5.35 10.56
N ASP A 297 20.76 6.40 9.74
CA ASP A 297 19.65 6.60 8.80
C ASP A 297 19.95 5.79 7.52
N PRO A 298 19.19 4.73 7.23
CA PRO A 298 19.39 3.93 6.02
C PRO A 298 18.72 4.58 4.82
N ILE A 299 19.17 4.19 3.63
CA ILE A 299 18.62 4.57 2.35
C ILE A 299 18.18 3.30 1.64
N LEU A 300 16.95 3.22 1.16
CA LEU A 300 16.53 2.18 0.24
C LEU A 300 16.66 2.70 -1.19
N VAL A 301 17.45 2.01 -2.01
CA VAL A 301 17.61 2.37 -3.42
C VAL A 301 17.03 1.27 -4.28
N ARG A 302 16.02 1.62 -5.08
CA ARG A 302 15.40 0.72 -6.05
C ARG A 302 15.78 1.14 -7.45
N ILE A 303 16.20 0.18 -8.24
CA ILE A 303 16.41 0.28 -9.68
C ILE A 303 15.53 -0.77 -10.38
N PRO A 304 15.35 -0.74 -11.71
CA PRO A 304 14.62 -1.79 -12.41
C PRO A 304 15.15 -3.19 -12.06
N GLY A 305 14.26 -4.03 -11.53
CA GLY A 305 14.56 -5.43 -11.19
C GLY A 305 15.39 -5.65 -9.91
N HIS A 306 15.80 -4.60 -9.19
CA HIS A 306 16.70 -4.76 -8.05
C HIS A 306 16.54 -3.69 -6.96
N MET A 307 16.90 -4.05 -5.72
CA MET A 307 16.92 -3.14 -4.58
C MET A 307 18.11 -3.41 -3.68
N TYR A 308 18.76 -2.35 -3.22
CA TYR A 308 19.87 -2.41 -2.28
C TYR A 308 19.72 -1.34 -1.20
N VAL A 309 20.51 -1.47 -0.13
CA VAL A 309 20.49 -0.56 1.01
C VAL A 309 21.70 0.35 0.98
N GLY A 310 21.55 1.58 1.42
CA GLY A 310 22.63 2.52 1.70
C GLY A 310 22.57 3.04 3.12
N TYR A 311 23.61 3.76 3.50
CA TYR A 311 23.73 4.41 4.78
C TYR A 311 24.67 5.60 4.67
N TYR A 312 24.43 6.63 5.46
CA TYR A 312 25.37 7.75 5.54
C TYR A 312 26.56 7.42 6.44
N THR A 313 27.72 7.95 6.12
CA THR A 313 28.95 7.77 6.90
C THR A 313 29.04 8.72 8.10
N ASP A 314 28.18 9.73 8.17
CA ASP A 314 28.07 10.68 9.27
C ASP A 314 26.66 11.27 9.43
N ARG A 315 26.45 12.00 10.53
CA ARG A 315 25.17 12.64 10.88
C ARG A 315 24.74 13.75 9.93
N ASN A 316 25.69 14.40 9.26
CA ASN A 316 25.42 15.48 8.32
C ASN A 316 25.04 14.96 6.93
N HIS A 317 25.00 13.63 6.77
CA HIS A 317 24.67 12.96 5.52
C HIS A 317 25.60 13.38 4.37
N SER A 318 26.87 13.65 4.69
CA SER A 318 27.82 14.22 3.71
C SER A 318 28.20 13.23 2.60
N GLN A 319 28.25 11.94 2.93
CA GLN A 319 28.54 10.86 2.00
C GLN A 319 27.68 9.65 2.34
N ALA A 320 27.16 8.99 1.31
CA ALA A 320 26.46 7.71 1.43
C ALA A 320 27.35 6.58 0.88
N ASN A 321 27.30 5.43 1.56
CA ASN A 321 27.76 4.15 1.04
C ASN A 321 26.54 3.26 0.74
N PHE A 322 26.74 2.25 -0.09
CA PHE A 322 25.70 1.31 -0.49
C PHE A 322 26.16 -0.13 -0.27
N LEU A 323 25.23 -1.07 -0.10
CA LEU A 323 25.49 -2.47 0.17
C LEU A 323 24.55 -3.34 -0.64
N GLU A 324 25.14 -4.26 -1.40
CA GLU A 324 24.43 -5.34 -2.07
C GLU A 324 24.05 -6.43 -1.05
N THR A 325 22.85 -6.35 -0.48
CA THR A 325 22.42 -7.27 0.59
C THR A 325 22.25 -8.71 0.14
N THR A 326 22.15 -8.97 -1.17
CA THR A 326 22.11 -10.33 -1.70
C THR A 326 23.43 -11.08 -1.52
N MET A 327 24.55 -10.35 -1.35
CA MET A 327 25.88 -10.91 -1.07
C MET A 327 26.13 -11.27 0.41
N ILE A 328 25.13 -11.11 1.30
CA ILE A 328 25.23 -11.53 2.71
C ILE A 328 25.32 -13.07 2.83
N GLY A 329 24.66 -13.78 1.90
CA GLY A 329 24.56 -15.23 1.94
C GLY A 329 25.75 -15.96 1.33
N ASP A 330 25.58 -17.27 1.19
CA ASP A 330 26.47 -18.11 0.40
C ASP A 330 26.19 -17.84 -1.07
N ILE A 331 27.14 -17.19 -1.76
CA ILE A 331 27.00 -16.72 -3.14
C ILE A 331 28.26 -17.05 -3.92
N ASP A 332 28.08 -17.25 -5.22
CA ASP A 332 29.18 -17.25 -6.18
C ASP A 332 29.56 -15.78 -6.46
N LEU A 333 30.78 -15.37 -6.11
CA LEU A 333 31.21 -13.98 -6.32
C LEU A 333 31.38 -13.66 -7.82
N ASP A 334 31.58 -14.67 -8.66
CA ASP A 334 31.76 -14.50 -10.10
C ASP A 334 30.45 -14.13 -10.80
N ASP A 335 29.29 -14.41 -10.20
CA ASP A 335 27.98 -13.89 -10.65
C ASP A 335 27.92 -12.34 -10.58
N PHE A 336 28.71 -11.73 -9.70
CA PHE A 336 28.74 -10.28 -9.47
C PHE A 336 29.98 -9.61 -10.11
N PHE A 337 31.09 -10.34 -10.16
CA PHE A 337 32.40 -9.90 -10.64
C PHE A 337 33.04 -10.96 -11.56
N PRO A 338 32.43 -11.26 -12.72
CA PRO A 338 32.86 -12.37 -13.58
C PRO A 338 34.29 -12.19 -14.14
N GLU A 339 34.75 -10.94 -14.22
CA GLU A 339 36.09 -10.60 -14.70
C GLU A 339 37.19 -10.88 -13.66
N GLU A 340 36.84 -10.95 -12.37
CA GLU A 340 37.82 -11.06 -11.27
C GLU A 340 38.09 -12.49 -10.81
N LYS A 341 37.23 -13.46 -11.15
CA LYS A 341 37.35 -14.88 -10.77
C LYS A 341 37.61 -15.07 -9.27
N LEU A 342 36.83 -14.37 -8.44
CA LEU A 342 37.08 -14.21 -7.01
C LEU A 342 36.92 -15.52 -6.24
N ASP A 343 36.06 -16.43 -6.69
CA ASP A 343 35.84 -17.70 -6.00
C ASP A 343 37.08 -18.60 -6.06
N SER A 344 37.79 -18.59 -7.19
CA SER A 344 39.08 -19.27 -7.36
C SER A 344 40.15 -18.74 -6.39
N THR A 345 40.03 -17.48 -5.97
CA THR A 345 40.97 -16.81 -5.05
C THR A 345 40.51 -16.85 -3.58
N SER A 346 39.37 -17.47 -3.31
CA SER A 346 38.74 -17.52 -1.99
C SER A 346 38.93 -18.86 -1.29
N GLU A 347 39.50 -19.86 -1.97
CA GLU A 347 39.94 -21.12 -1.37
C GLU A 347 40.94 -20.87 -0.22
N GLY A 348 40.66 -21.44 0.95
CA GLY A 348 41.52 -21.36 2.13
C GLY A 348 41.32 -20.15 3.05
N LYS A 349 40.46 -19.20 2.70
CA LYS A 349 40.12 -18.06 3.59
C LYS A 349 39.27 -18.52 4.78
N SER A 350 39.53 -17.95 5.95
CA SER A 350 38.66 -18.11 7.12
C SER A 350 37.29 -17.46 6.90
N GLN A 351 36.30 -17.85 7.70
CA GLN A 351 34.96 -17.25 7.65
C GLN A 351 34.98 -15.73 7.87
N GLU A 352 35.90 -15.22 8.70
CA GLU A 352 36.01 -13.78 8.97
C GLU A 352 36.62 -13.03 7.79
N GLU A 353 37.64 -13.59 7.14
CA GLU A 353 38.23 -13.05 5.92
C GLU A 353 37.21 -13.03 4.77
N MET A 354 36.44 -14.12 4.61
CA MET A 354 35.34 -14.17 3.64
C MET A 354 34.26 -13.14 3.95
N SER A 355 33.92 -12.94 5.22
CA SER A 355 32.97 -11.92 5.64
C SER A 355 33.43 -10.51 5.28
N ARG A 356 34.71 -10.22 5.52
CA ARG A 356 35.30 -8.92 5.19
C ARG A 356 35.34 -8.70 3.68
N LEU A 357 35.73 -9.71 2.92
CA LEU A 357 35.79 -9.66 1.47
C LEU A 357 34.40 -9.39 0.86
N THR A 358 33.40 -10.20 1.24
CA THR A 358 32.01 -10.05 0.76
C THR A 358 31.42 -8.68 1.14
N PHE A 359 31.73 -8.17 2.32
CA PHE A 359 31.31 -6.83 2.73
C PHE A 359 31.89 -5.73 1.82
N GLU A 360 33.21 -5.74 1.57
CA GLU A 360 33.85 -4.74 0.71
C GLU A 360 33.37 -4.87 -0.74
N LYS A 361 33.25 -6.09 -1.27
CA LYS A 361 32.73 -6.34 -2.62
C LYS A 361 31.26 -5.95 -2.78
N SER A 362 30.45 -6.11 -1.74
CA SER A 362 29.07 -5.62 -1.74
C SER A 362 28.99 -4.10 -1.86
N LYS A 363 29.92 -3.37 -1.24
CA LYS A 363 30.02 -1.92 -1.37
C LYS A 363 30.42 -1.52 -2.78
N GLU A 364 31.43 -2.18 -3.32
CA GLU A 364 31.91 -1.93 -4.69
C GLU A 364 30.80 -2.15 -5.71
N TYR A 365 30.11 -3.30 -5.64
CA TYR A 365 29.02 -3.63 -6.55
C TYR A 365 27.88 -2.62 -6.50
N ALA A 366 27.39 -2.32 -5.29
CA ALA A 366 26.27 -1.41 -5.10
C ALA A 366 26.63 0.03 -5.51
N HIS A 367 27.86 0.47 -5.24
CA HIS A 367 28.34 1.79 -5.68
C HIS A 367 28.43 1.87 -7.21
N ARG A 368 28.91 0.82 -7.89
CA ARG A 368 28.90 0.74 -9.37
C ARG A 368 27.50 0.87 -9.94
N LYS A 369 26.52 0.14 -9.36
CA LYS A 369 25.11 0.23 -9.76
C LYS A 369 24.51 1.61 -9.51
N TYR A 370 24.75 2.20 -8.34
CA TYR A 370 24.29 3.55 -8.02
C TYR A 370 24.85 4.58 -8.99
N SER A 371 26.16 4.56 -9.25
CA SER A 371 26.80 5.51 -10.17
C SER A 371 26.24 5.42 -11.59
N ALA A 372 26.01 4.20 -12.09
CA ALA A 372 25.45 3.96 -13.43
C ALA A 372 24.03 4.52 -13.62
N ASP A 373 23.25 4.61 -12.54
CA ASP A 373 21.84 5.02 -12.54
C ASP A 373 21.57 6.33 -11.78
N SER A 374 22.58 6.99 -11.22
CA SER A 374 22.44 8.11 -10.28
C SER A 374 21.51 9.22 -10.77
N ALA A 375 21.64 9.65 -12.02
CA ALA A 375 20.76 10.66 -12.62
C ALA A 375 19.30 10.20 -12.72
N ARG A 376 19.06 8.93 -13.04
CA ARG A 376 17.72 8.35 -13.18
C ARG A 376 17.04 8.10 -11.83
N ILE A 377 17.83 7.74 -10.81
CA ILE A 377 17.36 7.48 -9.46
C ILE A 377 16.58 8.65 -8.87
N HIS A 378 17.01 9.88 -9.17
CA HIS A 378 16.41 11.11 -8.65
C HIS A 378 15.37 11.74 -9.58
N THR A 379 15.18 11.22 -10.80
CA THR A 379 14.34 11.84 -11.84
C THR A 379 13.22 10.94 -12.38
N LEU A 380 13.31 9.62 -12.22
CA LEU A 380 12.37 8.64 -12.78
C LEU A 380 11.64 7.82 -11.69
N PRO A 381 10.71 8.44 -10.93
CA PRO A 381 10.12 7.85 -9.74
C PRO A 381 9.28 6.59 -10.02
N ARG A 382 8.85 6.35 -11.26
CA ARG A 382 8.09 5.12 -11.58
C ARG A 382 8.96 3.87 -11.46
N GLN A 383 10.20 3.94 -11.94
CA GLN A 383 11.09 2.79 -12.04
C GLN A 383 12.17 2.80 -10.95
N TYR A 384 12.53 3.98 -10.47
CA TYR A 384 13.61 4.15 -9.51
C TYR A 384 13.09 4.71 -8.19
N MET A 385 13.89 4.56 -7.14
CA MET A 385 13.61 5.13 -5.83
C MET A 385 14.91 5.41 -5.10
N PHE A 386 14.96 6.55 -4.43
CA PHE A 386 15.90 6.85 -3.35
C PHE A 386 15.07 7.24 -2.13
N LEU A 387 15.01 6.37 -1.14
CA LEU A 387 14.17 6.55 0.04
C LEU A 387 15.00 6.52 1.31
N GLU A 388 15.26 7.68 1.88
CA GLU A 388 15.91 7.81 3.18
C GLU A 388 14.92 7.55 4.33
N ILE A 389 15.22 6.59 5.21
CA ILE A 389 14.41 6.28 6.39
C ILE A 389 14.83 7.18 7.56
N SER A 390 14.57 8.47 7.38
CA SER A 390 14.91 9.49 8.36
C SER A 390 13.92 9.55 9.54
N LYS A 391 14.30 10.25 10.61
CA LYS A 391 13.37 10.62 11.70
C LYS A 391 12.15 11.39 11.19
N ALA A 392 12.30 12.19 10.13
CA ALA A 392 11.19 12.94 9.55
C ALA A 392 10.22 12.03 8.80
N LEU A 393 10.72 11.04 8.06
CA LEU A 393 9.88 10.06 7.38
C LEU A 393 9.11 9.20 8.39
N ARG A 394 9.75 8.82 9.49
CA ARG A 394 9.12 8.03 10.56
C ARG A 394 7.93 8.69 11.24
N ARG A 395 7.84 10.03 11.21
CA ARG A 395 6.64 10.74 11.68
C ARG A 395 5.45 10.59 10.72
N LYS A 396 5.68 10.13 9.49
CA LYS A 396 4.68 9.96 8.45
C LYS A 396 4.27 8.50 8.26
N ILE A 397 5.26 7.60 8.24
CA ILE A 397 5.09 6.17 7.98
C ILE A 397 5.61 5.36 9.17
N GLN A 398 4.69 4.69 9.86
CA GLN A 398 4.98 3.79 10.96
C GLN A 398 5.39 2.39 10.44
N PRO A 399 6.26 1.67 11.18
CA PRO A 399 6.54 0.27 10.89
C PRO A 399 5.29 -0.61 11.06
N LEU A 400 5.21 -1.72 10.32
CA LEU A 400 4.10 -2.68 10.37
C LEU A 400 4.10 -3.59 11.62
N GLY A 401 4.95 -3.30 12.61
CA GLY A 401 5.22 -4.17 13.76
C GLY A 401 3.98 -4.75 14.45
N LYS A 402 4.17 -5.92 15.08
CA LYS A 402 3.17 -6.59 15.92
C LYS A 402 3.14 -6.00 17.32
#